data_AF-A0A3M1PSE4-F1
#
_entry.id   AF-A0A3M1PSE4-F1
#
_cell.length_a   1.000
_cell.length_b   1.000
_cell.length_c   1.000
_cell.angle_alpha   90.00
_cell.angle_beta   90.00
_cell.angle_gamma   90.00
#
_symmetry.space_group_name_H-M   'P 1'
#
loop_
_entity.id
_entity.type
_entity.pdbx_description
1 polymer ?
#
loop_
_entity_poly.entity_id
_entity_poly.type
_entity_poly.pdbx_seq_one_letter_code
_entity_poly.pdbx_strand_id
1 'polypeptide(L)'
;MKLAYWMYAGPAHIGTLRVATSFKNVHAIMHAPLGDDYFNVMRSMLERERDFTPVTTSIVDRNVLARGSQEKVVDNITRKDQEEHPDLIVLTPTCTSSILQEDLQNFVERAQIEAKSDVLLADVNHYRVNELQAGDRTLHQIVEYYVEKARKKGDLATQKTAQPSVNIIGISTLGFHNQHDCRELKKLMGDLGIQVNAVIPEGASVHELKNLPRAWFNLVPYRELGRMTAEYLQAEFGTPFVDIAPMGVVETARCIRKIQAILNEQGAHEDYESFIQDQTLYVSQAAWFSRSIDCQNLTGKKAVVFGDNTHAAALTKILAREMGIRVVLAGTYCKYDAEWFREQVSEYCDDILISDDNGAIGDAIARLEPSAIFGTQMERHVGKRL
;
A
#
# COMPACT_ATOMS: atom_id res chain seq x y z
N MET A 1 -8.16 0.16 -28.25
CA MET A 1 -9.22 -0.06 -27.24
C MET A 1 -9.18 -1.54 -26.84
N LYS A 2 -9.26 -1.86 -25.55
CA LYS A 2 -9.33 -3.24 -25.01
C LYS A 2 -10.76 -3.48 -24.51
N LEU A 3 -11.39 -4.58 -24.90
CA LEU A 3 -12.72 -4.94 -24.38
C LEU A 3 -12.54 -5.60 -23.01
N ALA A 4 -12.99 -4.95 -21.94
CA ALA A 4 -12.92 -5.47 -20.58
C ALA A 4 -14.09 -4.92 -19.75
N TYR A 5 -14.61 -5.73 -18.83
CA TYR A 5 -15.65 -5.33 -17.87
C TYR A 5 -15.17 -5.42 -16.40
N TRP A 6 -13.97 -5.96 -16.18
CA TRP A 6 -13.35 -6.13 -14.87
C TRP A 6 -11.88 -5.74 -14.94
N MET A 7 -11.38 -5.15 -13.86
CA MET A 7 -9.99 -4.73 -13.72
C MET A 7 -9.54 -4.96 -12.27
N TYR A 8 -8.33 -5.50 -12.08
CA TYR A 8 -7.83 -5.88 -10.75
C TYR A 8 -7.25 -4.70 -9.95
N ALA A 9 -6.60 -3.75 -10.63
CA ALA A 9 -6.09 -2.53 -10.02
C ALA A 9 -6.88 -1.34 -10.58
N GLY A 10 -7.30 -0.42 -9.72
CA GLY A 10 -8.09 0.74 -10.11
C GLY A 10 -7.30 1.79 -10.90
N PRO A 11 -8.00 2.87 -11.31
CA PRO A 11 -7.35 4.03 -11.90
C PRO A 11 -6.40 4.73 -10.92
N ALA A 12 -5.41 5.45 -11.47
CA ALA A 12 -4.33 6.06 -10.70
C ALA A 12 -4.80 6.95 -9.54
N HIS A 13 -5.86 7.76 -9.75
CA HIS A 13 -6.36 8.66 -8.72
C HIS A 13 -6.82 7.91 -7.46
N ILE A 14 -7.31 6.67 -7.57
CA ILE A 14 -7.72 5.87 -6.39
C ILE A 14 -6.52 5.66 -5.45
N GLY A 15 -5.32 5.49 -5.99
CA GLY A 15 -4.10 5.36 -5.19
C GLY A 15 -3.80 6.61 -4.38
N THR A 16 -3.85 7.77 -5.03
CA THR A 16 -3.70 9.08 -4.38
C THR A 16 -4.76 9.29 -3.30
N LEU A 17 -6.03 8.99 -3.61
CA LEU A 17 -7.14 9.14 -2.65
C LEU A 17 -6.98 8.22 -1.45
N ARG A 18 -6.57 6.96 -1.65
CA ARG A 18 -6.28 6.03 -0.56
C ARG A 18 -5.21 6.60 0.37
N VAL A 19 -4.11 7.10 -0.17
CA VAL A 19 -3.04 7.73 0.64
C VAL A 19 -3.55 8.96 1.36
N ALA A 20 -4.20 9.89 0.66
CA ALA A 20 -4.71 11.13 1.24
C ALA A 20 -5.69 10.84 2.39
N THR A 21 -6.65 9.94 2.18
CA THR A 21 -7.66 9.57 3.19
C THR A 21 -7.16 8.66 4.31
N SER A 22 -5.92 8.15 4.21
CA SER A 22 -5.28 7.42 5.30
C SER A 22 -4.65 8.36 6.33
N PHE A 23 -4.20 9.55 5.90
CA PHE A 23 -3.69 10.58 6.80
C PHE A 23 -4.83 11.30 7.54
N LYS A 24 -4.53 11.78 8.75
CA LYS A 24 -5.42 12.69 9.46
C LYS A 24 -5.36 14.08 8.84
N ASN A 25 -6.52 14.69 8.72
CA ASN A 25 -6.68 16.08 8.29
C ASN A 25 -6.04 16.38 6.92
N VAL A 26 -6.06 15.41 6.01
CA VAL A 26 -5.66 15.60 4.62
C VAL A 26 -6.88 15.49 3.73
N HIS A 27 -7.12 16.50 2.90
CA HIS A 27 -8.29 16.56 2.04
C HIS A 27 -7.90 16.42 0.57
N ALA A 28 -8.44 15.44 -0.13
CA ALA A 28 -8.20 15.32 -1.57
C ALA A 28 -9.26 16.07 -2.37
N ILE A 29 -8.85 16.82 -3.39
CA ILE A 29 -9.77 17.46 -4.33
C ILE A 29 -9.52 16.89 -5.72
N MET A 30 -10.49 16.17 -6.26
CA MET A 30 -10.41 15.61 -7.61
C MET A 30 -10.80 16.66 -8.65
N HIS A 31 -9.98 16.84 -9.67
CA HIS A 31 -10.38 17.59 -10.87
C HIS A 31 -11.08 16.62 -11.83
N ALA A 32 -12.40 16.48 -11.72
CA ALA A 32 -13.12 15.38 -12.36
C ALA A 32 -14.56 15.75 -12.75
N PRO A 33 -15.18 15.05 -13.72
CA PRO A 33 -16.61 15.16 -13.99
C PRO A 33 -17.46 14.72 -12.79
N LEU A 34 -18.74 15.09 -12.81
CA LEU A 34 -19.72 14.58 -11.84
C LEU A 34 -19.86 13.06 -11.98
N GLY A 35 -19.73 12.32 -10.87
CA GLY A 35 -19.84 10.86 -10.80
C GLY A 35 -18.52 10.14 -10.51
N ASP A 36 -17.37 10.79 -10.73
CA ASP A 36 -16.05 10.24 -10.40
C ASP A 36 -15.78 10.22 -8.88
N ASP A 37 -16.71 10.76 -8.07
CA ASP A 37 -16.72 10.72 -6.60
C ASP A 37 -17.14 9.36 -6.00
N TYR A 38 -17.27 8.32 -6.83
CA TYR A 38 -17.61 6.96 -6.39
C TYR A 38 -16.64 6.38 -5.34
N PHE A 39 -15.40 6.91 -5.25
CA PHE A 39 -14.47 6.58 -4.17
C PHE A 39 -15.10 6.76 -2.78
N ASN A 40 -15.92 7.81 -2.59
CA ASN A 40 -16.60 8.08 -1.32
C ASN A 40 -17.58 6.96 -0.96
N VAL A 41 -18.26 6.39 -1.95
CA VAL A 41 -19.17 5.25 -1.78
C VAL A 41 -18.37 4.00 -1.41
N MET A 42 -17.28 3.72 -2.14
CA MET A 42 -16.43 2.55 -1.87
C MET A 42 -15.86 2.58 -0.46
N ARG A 43 -15.24 3.69 -0.03
CA ARG A 43 -14.66 3.83 1.30
C ARG A 43 -15.72 3.67 2.39
N SER A 44 -16.80 4.43 2.29
CA SER A 44 -17.89 4.38 3.29
C SER A 44 -18.50 2.98 3.42
N MET A 45 -18.70 2.27 2.30
CA MET A 45 -19.35 0.96 2.31
C MET A 45 -18.42 -0.19 2.74
N LEU A 46 -17.18 -0.21 2.22
CA LEU A 46 -16.25 -1.31 2.47
C LEU A 46 -15.61 -1.21 3.85
N GLU A 47 -15.26 -0.01 4.31
CA GLU A 47 -14.67 0.20 5.63
C GLU A 47 -15.72 0.40 6.73
N ARG A 48 -16.96 0.71 6.35
CA ARG A 48 -18.04 1.13 7.27
C ARG A 48 -17.59 2.32 8.11
N GLU A 49 -17.00 3.30 7.43
CA GLU A 49 -16.46 4.51 8.02
C GLU A 49 -17.58 5.34 8.66
N ARG A 50 -17.29 5.93 9.83
CA ARG A 50 -18.26 6.75 10.57
C ARG A 50 -18.23 8.20 10.12
N ASP A 51 -17.04 8.67 9.76
CA ASP A 51 -16.80 10.04 9.34
C ASP A 51 -16.99 10.19 7.83
N PHE A 52 -17.25 11.42 7.39
CA PHE A 52 -17.26 11.71 5.97
C PHE A 52 -15.88 11.46 5.35
N THR A 53 -15.87 10.95 4.13
CA THR A 53 -14.62 10.78 3.39
C THR A 53 -14.10 12.15 2.96
N PRO A 54 -12.85 12.55 3.32
CA PRO A 54 -12.31 13.88 3.04
C PRO A 54 -11.83 13.99 1.59
N VAL A 55 -12.76 13.76 0.67
CA VAL A 55 -12.56 13.83 -0.78
C VAL A 55 -13.70 14.62 -1.39
N THR A 56 -13.37 15.64 -2.16
CA THR A 56 -14.34 16.49 -2.87
C THR A 56 -13.99 16.56 -4.35
N THR A 57 -14.99 16.76 -5.19
CA THR A 57 -14.78 16.93 -6.64
C THR A 57 -14.89 18.40 -7.03
N SER A 58 -13.82 18.94 -7.60
CA SER A 58 -13.88 20.17 -8.41
C SER A 58 -14.42 19.79 -9.79
N ILE A 59 -15.70 20.08 -10.01
CA ILE A 59 -16.47 19.52 -11.13
C ILE A 59 -16.01 20.09 -12.49
N VAL A 60 -15.63 19.18 -13.39
CA VAL A 60 -15.44 19.43 -14.82
C VAL A 60 -16.77 19.31 -15.55
N ASP A 61 -17.32 20.45 -15.96
CA ASP A 61 -18.52 20.53 -16.79
C ASP A 61 -18.21 21.09 -18.19
N ARG A 62 -19.23 21.29 -19.02
CA ARG A 62 -19.05 21.88 -20.37
C ARG A 62 -18.49 23.30 -20.35
N ASN A 63 -18.65 24.04 -19.25
CA ASN A 63 -18.11 25.39 -19.14
C ASN A 63 -16.59 25.34 -18.91
N VAL A 64 -16.09 24.34 -18.18
CA VAL A 64 -14.65 24.07 -18.06
C VAL A 64 -14.02 23.80 -19.43
N LEU A 65 -14.69 23.04 -20.29
CA LEU A 65 -14.19 22.79 -21.66
C LEU A 65 -14.13 24.06 -22.51
N ALA A 66 -15.04 25.01 -22.30
CA ALA A 66 -15.14 26.23 -23.09
C ALA A 66 -14.26 27.38 -22.59
N ARG A 67 -13.97 27.43 -21.28
CA ARG A 67 -13.34 28.58 -20.60
C ARG A 67 -12.15 28.22 -19.71
N GLY A 68 -11.86 26.94 -19.53
CA GLY A 68 -10.90 26.43 -18.55
C GLY A 68 -11.51 26.27 -17.16
N SER A 69 -10.81 25.53 -16.30
CA SER A 69 -11.20 25.21 -14.92
C SER A 69 -10.63 26.16 -13.87
N GLN A 70 -9.84 27.16 -14.31
CA GLN A 70 -8.88 27.86 -13.46
C GLN A 70 -9.51 28.41 -12.16
N GLU A 71 -10.56 29.24 -12.28
CA GLU A 71 -11.21 29.84 -11.11
C GLU A 71 -11.84 28.77 -10.22
N LYS A 72 -12.52 27.77 -10.82
CA LYS A 72 -13.21 26.72 -10.05
C LYS A 72 -12.27 25.89 -9.19
N VAL A 73 -11.09 25.51 -9.71
CA VAL A 73 -10.15 24.67 -8.94
C VAL A 73 -9.60 25.47 -7.75
N VAL A 74 -9.16 26.71 -7.97
CA VAL A 74 -8.63 27.58 -6.92
C VAL A 74 -9.72 27.89 -5.88
N ASP A 75 -10.91 28.28 -6.30
CA ASP A 75 -12.05 28.58 -5.42
C ASP A 75 -12.46 27.36 -4.58
N ASN A 76 -12.45 26.15 -5.15
CA ASN A 76 -12.78 24.94 -4.40
C ASN A 76 -11.69 24.58 -3.38
N ILE A 77 -10.41 24.80 -3.71
CA ILE A 77 -9.32 24.60 -2.75
C ILE A 77 -9.45 25.59 -1.59
N THR A 78 -9.60 26.88 -1.86
CA THR A 78 -9.70 27.92 -0.81
C THR A 78 -10.97 27.80 0.01
N ARG A 79 -12.09 27.41 -0.62
CA ARG A 79 -13.32 27.08 0.09
C ARG A 79 -13.13 25.90 1.04
N LYS A 80 -12.49 24.82 0.59
CA LYS A 80 -12.28 23.64 1.44
C LYS A 80 -11.28 23.91 2.57
N ASP A 81 -10.27 24.75 2.33
CA ASP A 81 -9.38 25.27 3.37
C ASP A 81 -10.16 26.00 4.48
N GLN A 82 -11.17 26.79 4.11
CA GLN A 82 -12.00 27.54 5.05
C GLN A 82 -13.06 26.69 5.76
N GLU A 83 -13.61 25.67 5.10
CA GLU A 83 -14.68 24.84 5.66
C GLU A 83 -14.13 23.74 6.58
N GLU A 84 -13.04 23.05 6.18
CA GLU A 84 -12.55 21.84 6.85
C GLU A 84 -11.21 22.04 7.57
N HIS A 85 -10.48 23.12 7.27
CA HIS A 85 -9.16 23.42 7.85
C HIS A 85 -8.16 22.24 7.82
N PRO A 86 -7.92 21.61 6.65
CA PRO A 86 -6.96 20.53 6.53
C PRO A 86 -5.52 20.99 6.80
N ASP A 87 -4.63 20.06 7.11
CA ASP A 87 -3.19 20.32 7.15
C ASP A 87 -2.60 20.32 5.73
N LEU A 88 -3.16 19.47 4.85
CA LEU A 88 -2.76 19.32 3.45
C LEU A 88 -3.99 19.13 2.55
N ILE A 89 -4.03 19.84 1.44
CA ILE A 89 -4.94 19.61 0.32
C ILE A 89 -4.16 18.96 -0.82
N VAL A 90 -4.66 17.83 -1.33
CA VAL A 90 -4.06 17.13 -2.47
C VAL A 90 -4.96 17.26 -3.69
N LEU A 91 -4.59 18.16 -4.62
CA LEU A 91 -5.22 18.24 -5.93
C LEU A 91 -4.89 16.96 -6.71
N THR A 92 -5.92 16.22 -7.08
CA THR A 92 -5.82 14.87 -7.63
C THR A 92 -6.26 14.86 -9.10
N PRO A 93 -5.34 14.64 -10.05
CA PRO A 93 -5.68 14.55 -11.46
C PRO A 93 -6.36 13.21 -11.79
N THR A 94 -7.34 13.27 -12.68
CA THR A 94 -8.08 12.11 -13.21
C THR A 94 -7.73 11.86 -14.68
N CYS A 95 -8.39 10.87 -15.30
CA CYS A 95 -8.27 10.64 -16.75
C CYS A 95 -8.70 11.88 -17.54
N THR A 96 -9.75 12.59 -17.09
CA THR A 96 -10.22 13.83 -17.71
C THR A 96 -9.19 14.95 -17.55
N SER A 97 -8.63 15.15 -16.37
CA SER A 97 -7.60 16.20 -16.18
C SER A 97 -6.39 15.98 -17.09
N SER A 98 -6.00 14.71 -17.25
CA SER A 98 -4.82 14.32 -18.04
C SER A 98 -4.94 14.68 -19.52
N ILE A 99 -6.17 14.72 -20.08
CA ILE A 99 -6.41 15.07 -21.49
C ILE A 99 -6.65 16.55 -21.72
N LEU A 100 -7.15 17.27 -20.70
CA LEU A 100 -7.36 18.72 -20.82
C LEU A 100 -6.04 19.49 -20.82
N GLN A 101 -4.98 18.91 -20.24
CA GLN A 101 -3.64 19.48 -20.19
C GLN A 101 -3.61 20.92 -19.67
N GLU A 102 -4.49 21.24 -18.74
CA GLU A 102 -4.46 22.50 -18.02
C GLU A 102 -3.26 22.55 -17.08
N ASP A 103 -2.78 23.75 -16.80
CA ASP A 103 -1.67 23.98 -15.88
C ASP A 103 -2.14 23.86 -14.42
N LEU A 104 -2.39 22.63 -13.98
CA LEU A 104 -2.83 22.34 -12.61
C LEU A 104 -1.78 22.75 -11.57
N GLN A 105 -0.51 22.74 -11.96
CA GLN A 105 0.59 23.16 -11.09
C GLN A 105 0.47 24.64 -10.77
N ASN A 106 0.18 25.48 -11.77
CA ASN A 106 -0.11 26.90 -11.56
C ASN A 106 -1.32 27.11 -10.63
N PHE A 107 -2.38 26.29 -10.74
CA PHE A 107 -3.55 26.41 -9.85
C PHE A 107 -3.19 26.09 -8.40
N VAL A 108 -2.36 25.08 -8.17
CA VAL A 108 -1.84 24.75 -6.83
C VAL A 108 -1.01 25.89 -6.27
N GLU A 109 -0.09 26.47 -7.07
CA GLU A 109 0.73 27.60 -6.64
C GLU A 109 -0.11 28.83 -6.28
N ARG A 110 -1.15 29.14 -7.07
CA ARG A 110 -2.09 30.22 -6.76
C ARG A 110 -2.89 29.94 -5.50
N ALA A 111 -3.45 28.74 -5.38
CA ALA A 111 -4.25 28.37 -4.21
C ALA A 111 -3.41 28.34 -2.93
N GLN A 112 -2.13 27.96 -3.00
CA GLN A 112 -1.20 27.96 -1.87
C GLN A 112 -0.95 29.37 -1.29
N ILE A 113 -1.08 30.43 -2.10
CA ILE A 113 -0.93 31.82 -1.62
C ILE A 113 -2.13 32.23 -0.74
N GLU A 114 -3.32 31.72 -1.06
CA GLU A 114 -4.57 32.10 -0.41
C GLU A 114 -4.96 31.14 0.74
N ALA A 115 -4.66 29.86 0.61
CA ALA A 115 -4.97 28.82 1.58
C ALA A 115 -4.01 28.86 2.78
N LYS A 116 -4.51 28.50 3.96
CA LYS A 116 -3.67 28.27 5.16
C LYS A 116 -3.03 26.88 5.15
N SER A 117 -3.72 25.91 4.56
CA SER A 117 -3.24 24.55 4.35
C SER A 117 -2.06 24.51 3.38
N ASP A 118 -1.24 23.45 3.46
CA ASP A 118 -0.37 23.12 2.35
C ASP A 118 -1.20 22.60 1.17
N VAL A 119 -0.76 22.87 -0.06
CA VAL A 119 -1.44 22.41 -1.27
C VAL A 119 -0.43 21.69 -2.17
N LEU A 120 -0.75 20.45 -2.56
CA LEU A 120 0.07 19.64 -3.47
C LEU A 120 -0.75 19.17 -4.67
N LEU A 121 -0.11 19.16 -5.84
CA LEU A 121 -0.61 18.39 -6.99
C LEU A 121 -0.04 16.98 -6.89
N ALA A 122 -0.90 15.96 -6.86
CA ALA A 122 -0.44 14.59 -6.94
C ALA A 122 0.29 14.35 -8.26
N ASP A 123 1.57 14.01 -8.17
CA ASP A 123 2.46 13.78 -9.32
C ASP A 123 2.19 12.40 -9.94
N VAL A 124 1.03 12.28 -10.56
CA VAL A 124 0.46 11.03 -11.04
C VAL A 124 -0.08 11.23 -12.45
N ASN A 125 0.29 10.33 -13.36
CA ASN A 125 -0.22 10.31 -14.73
C ASN A 125 -1.09 9.09 -14.97
N HIS A 126 -2.38 9.32 -15.22
CA HIS A 126 -3.40 8.28 -15.35
C HIS A 126 -3.10 7.22 -16.44
N TYR A 127 -2.37 7.60 -17.49
CA TYR A 127 -2.05 6.70 -18.60
C TYR A 127 -0.72 5.96 -18.43
N ARG A 128 0.00 6.18 -17.32
CA ARG A 128 1.34 5.62 -17.06
C ARG A 128 1.40 4.74 -15.83
N VAL A 129 0.56 5.00 -14.84
CA VAL A 129 0.56 4.28 -13.57
C VAL A 129 -0.85 3.84 -13.19
N ASN A 130 -0.95 2.73 -12.48
CA ASN A 130 -2.21 2.26 -11.88
C ASN A 130 -2.38 2.80 -10.45
N GLU A 131 -3.47 2.40 -9.78
CA GLU A 131 -3.75 2.70 -8.38
C GLU A 131 -2.56 2.45 -7.44
N LEU A 132 -1.91 1.30 -7.53
CA LEU A 132 -0.86 0.89 -6.59
C LEU A 132 0.39 1.77 -6.72
N GLN A 133 0.85 1.95 -7.96
CA GLN A 133 2.02 2.79 -8.27
C GLN A 133 1.76 4.28 -7.94
N ALA A 134 0.53 4.76 -8.17
CA ALA A 134 0.14 6.11 -7.81
C ALA A 134 0.09 6.31 -6.29
N GLY A 135 -0.37 5.31 -5.53
CA GLY A 135 -0.31 5.31 -4.07
C GLY A 135 1.13 5.42 -3.56
N ASP A 136 2.04 4.56 -4.03
CA ASP A 136 3.45 4.59 -3.60
C ASP A 136 4.12 5.93 -3.89
N ARG A 137 3.90 6.47 -5.10
CA ARG A 137 4.42 7.79 -5.47
C ARG A 137 3.83 8.93 -4.65
N THR A 138 2.52 8.91 -4.40
CA THR A 138 1.84 9.95 -3.61
C THR A 138 2.36 9.96 -2.17
N LEU A 139 2.53 8.78 -1.56
CA LEU A 139 3.05 8.67 -0.19
C LEU A 139 4.48 9.24 -0.11
N HIS A 140 5.34 8.84 -1.05
CA HIS A 140 6.69 9.39 -1.15
C HIS A 140 6.70 10.90 -1.31
N GLN A 141 5.89 11.43 -2.23
CA GLN A 141 5.80 12.87 -2.51
C GLN A 141 5.39 13.67 -1.26
N ILE A 142 4.41 13.19 -0.49
CA ILE A 142 3.97 13.86 0.74
C ILE A 142 5.10 13.84 1.79
N VAL A 143 5.78 12.70 1.96
CA VAL A 143 6.89 12.57 2.91
C VAL A 143 8.04 13.50 2.55
N GLU A 144 8.48 13.48 1.29
CA GLU A 144 9.55 14.36 0.79
C GLU A 144 9.19 15.84 1.01
N TYR A 145 7.96 16.25 0.67
CA TYR A 145 7.50 17.62 0.86
C TYR A 145 7.60 18.08 2.32
N TYR A 146 7.10 17.27 3.26
CA TYR A 146 7.10 17.65 4.69
C TYR A 146 8.50 17.55 5.32
N VAL A 147 9.35 16.64 4.86
CA VAL A 147 10.76 16.57 5.25
C VAL A 147 11.52 17.81 4.78
N GLU A 148 11.36 18.22 3.52
CA GLU A 148 11.96 19.44 2.97
C GLU A 148 11.44 20.70 3.66
N LYS A 149 10.14 20.75 3.93
CA LYS A 149 9.53 21.85 4.69
C LYS A 149 10.14 21.96 6.08
N ALA A 150 10.35 20.83 6.77
CA ALA A 150 10.96 20.82 8.08
C ALA A 150 12.46 21.19 8.06
N ARG A 151 13.18 20.72 7.03
CA ARG A 151 14.59 21.09 6.77
C ARG A 151 14.74 22.61 6.64
N LYS A 152 13.87 23.25 5.85
CA LYS A 152 13.88 24.72 5.64
C LYS A 152 13.53 25.50 6.92
N LYS A 153 12.71 24.95 7.80
CA LYS A 153 12.34 25.55 9.09
C LYS A 153 13.35 25.28 10.21
N GLY A 154 14.30 24.36 10.00
CA GLY A 154 15.26 23.94 11.03
C GLY A 154 14.64 23.10 12.13
N ASP A 155 13.47 22.48 11.91
CA ASP A 155 12.78 21.63 12.89
C ASP A 155 12.79 20.13 12.52
N LEU A 156 13.62 19.74 11.55
CA LEU A 156 13.84 18.35 11.15
C LEU A 156 14.62 17.59 12.24
N ALA A 157 14.01 16.56 12.82
CA ALA A 157 14.62 15.78 13.88
C ALA A 157 15.43 14.61 13.30
N THR A 158 16.76 14.73 13.34
CA THR A 158 17.70 13.73 12.79
C THR A 158 18.35 12.84 13.85
N GLN A 159 18.21 13.19 15.13
CA GLN A 159 18.73 12.37 16.22
C GLN A 159 17.84 11.14 16.44
N LYS A 160 18.45 9.95 16.35
CA LYS A 160 17.78 8.68 16.63
C LYS A 160 17.22 8.65 18.06
N THR A 161 16.14 7.92 18.24
CA THR A 161 15.56 7.62 19.54
C THR A 161 16.55 6.87 20.44
N ALA A 162 16.38 7.01 21.76
CA ALA A 162 17.28 6.40 22.74
C ALA A 162 17.18 4.87 22.81
N GLN A 163 16.04 4.30 22.41
CA GLN A 163 15.79 2.86 22.32
C GLN A 163 15.49 2.50 20.87
N PRO A 164 15.76 1.26 20.41
CA PRO A 164 15.40 0.81 19.08
C PRO A 164 13.96 1.17 18.72
N SER A 165 13.77 1.82 17.56
CA SER A 165 12.45 2.21 17.10
C SER A 165 12.28 2.10 15.59
N VAL A 166 11.04 1.92 15.15
CA VAL A 166 10.70 1.61 13.75
C VAL A 166 9.62 2.55 13.20
N ASN A 167 9.74 2.92 11.93
CA ASN A 167 8.60 3.43 11.16
C ASN A 167 7.94 2.27 10.41
N ILE A 168 6.63 2.10 10.55
CA ILE A 168 5.85 1.15 9.72
C ILE A 168 5.27 1.94 8.55
N ILE A 169 5.71 1.62 7.33
CA ILE A 169 5.39 2.38 6.11
C ILE A 169 4.59 1.52 5.16
N GLY A 170 3.40 1.99 4.75
CA GLY A 170 2.57 1.35 3.73
C GLY A 170 1.21 0.82 4.21
N ILE A 171 0.79 1.12 5.43
CA ILE A 171 -0.56 0.81 5.91
C ILE A 171 -1.53 1.86 5.36
N SER A 172 -2.60 1.45 4.68
CA SER A 172 -3.54 2.39 4.05
C SER A 172 -5.01 1.98 4.13
N THR A 173 -5.86 2.99 4.03
CA THR A 173 -7.28 2.92 3.67
C THR A 173 -7.51 2.03 2.45
N LEU A 174 -8.55 1.20 2.50
CA LEU A 174 -8.92 0.17 1.53
C LEU A 174 -7.83 -0.88 1.24
N GLY A 175 -6.76 -0.93 2.07
CA GLY A 175 -5.79 -2.01 2.02
C GLY A 175 -6.36 -3.31 2.58
N PHE A 176 -6.11 -4.43 1.91
CA PHE A 176 -6.60 -5.74 2.33
C PHE A 176 -6.11 -6.07 3.74
N HIS A 177 -7.03 -6.18 4.71
CA HIS A 177 -6.76 -6.46 6.13
C HIS A 177 -5.80 -5.49 6.86
N ASN A 178 -5.47 -4.35 6.26
CA ASN A 178 -4.40 -3.45 6.73
C ASN A 178 -4.58 -2.95 8.17
N GLN A 179 -5.80 -2.66 8.63
CA GLN A 179 -6.04 -2.25 10.02
C GLN A 179 -5.72 -3.37 11.03
N HIS A 180 -5.95 -4.62 10.65
CA HIS A 180 -5.65 -5.78 11.50
C HIS A 180 -4.14 -6.05 11.50
N ASP A 181 -3.53 -6.02 10.33
CA ASP A 181 -2.08 -6.19 10.18
C ASP A 181 -1.33 -5.08 10.91
N CYS A 182 -1.79 -3.83 10.87
CA CYS A 182 -1.21 -2.72 11.62
C CYS A 182 -1.20 -2.99 13.14
N ARG A 183 -2.27 -3.57 13.69
CA ARG A 183 -2.31 -3.95 15.12
C ARG A 183 -1.34 -5.07 15.42
N GLU A 184 -1.26 -6.08 14.56
CA GLU A 184 -0.35 -7.22 14.76
C GLU A 184 1.11 -6.79 14.62
N LEU A 185 1.45 -5.95 13.65
CA LEU A 185 2.79 -5.40 13.49
C LEU A 185 3.19 -4.55 14.71
N LYS A 186 2.31 -3.68 15.21
CA LYS A 186 2.59 -2.91 16.44
C LYS A 186 2.83 -3.81 17.65
N LYS A 187 2.02 -4.86 17.78
CA LYS A 187 2.19 -5.86 18.85
C LYS A 187 3.52 -6.59 18.70
N LEU A 188 3.85 -7.09 17.51
CA LEU A 188 5.11 -7.75 17.22
C LEU A 188 6.31 -6.85 17.55
N MET A 189 6.28 -5.57 17.15
CA MET A 189 7.35 -4.64 17.50
C MET A 189 7.47 -4.46 19.02
N GLY A 190 6.33 -4.34 19.73
CA GLY A 190 6.31 -4.27 21.19
C GLY A 190 6.88 -5.52 21.87
N ASP A 191 6.53 -6.70 21.38
CA ASP A 191 7.03 -7.99 21.88
C ASP A 191 8.54 -8.16 21.64
N LEU A 192 9.08 -7.54 20.58
CA LEU A 192 10.53 -7.46 20.27
C LEU A 192 11.26 -6.34 21.04
N GLY A 193 10.56 -5.55 21.85
CA GLY A 193 11.15 -4.41 22.56
C GLY A 193 11.42 -3.18 21.68
N ILE A 194 10.85 -3.12 20.49
CA ILE A 194 11.05 -2.05 19.50
C ILE A 194 9.90 -1.03 19.60
N GLN A 195 10.22 0.24 19.83
CA GLN A 195 9.22 1.29 19.86
C GLN A 195 8.72 1.65 18.46
N VAL A 196 7.41 1.85 18.29
CA VAL A 196 6.87 2.33 17.02
C VAL A 196 6.99 3.86 16.99
N ASN A 197 7.88 4.37 16.14
CA ASN A 197 8.10 5.82 15.96
C ASN A 197 6.98 6.47 15.15
N ALA A 198 6.57 5.83 14.05
CA ALA A 198 5.47 6.30 13.21
C ALA A 198 4.82 5.12 12.48
N VAL A 199 3.55 5.29 12.11
CA VAL A 199 2.87 4.44 11.13
C VAL A 199 2.31 5.36 10.06
N ILE A 200 2.70 5.17 8.80
CA ILE A 200 2.27 6.02 7.69
C ILE A 200 1.76 5.20 6.49
N PRO A 201 0.79 5.72 5.73
CA PRO A 201 0.01 6.94 6.02
C PRO A 201 -1.07 6.79 7.11
N GLU A 202 -1.52 5.57 7.41
CA GLU A 202 -2.67 5.30 8.30
C GLU A 202 -2.61 5.99 9.67
N GLY A 203 -3.52 6.95 9.88
CA GLY A 203 -3.75 7.63 11.14
C GLY A 203 -2.66 8.62 11.55
N ALA A 204 -1.66 8.87 10.70
CA ALA A 204 -0.60 9.85 10.97
C ALA A 204 -1.06 11.28 10.71
N SER A 205 -0.49 12.24 11.45
CA SER A 205 -0.52 13.64 11.05
C SER A 205 0.69 13.95 10.17
N VAL A 206 0.49 14.76 9.13
CA VAL A 206 1.58 15.23 8.26
C VAL A 206 2.66 16.02 9.02
N HIS A 207 2.30 16.64 10.15
CA HIS A 207 3.27 17.35 11.01
C HIS A 207 4.24 16.42 11.74
N GLU A 208 3.92 15.12 11.84
CA GLU A 208 4.76 14.12 12.48
C GLU A 208 5.83 13.56 11.52
N LEU A 209 5.71 13.81 10.21
CA LEU A 209 6.62 13.27 9.19
C LEU A 209 8.07 13.74 9.37
N LYS A 210 8.28 14.91 9.97
CA LYS A 210 9.61 15.42 10.36
C LYS A 210 10.34 14.56 11.40
N ASN A 211 9.64 13.64 12.06
CA ASN A 211 10.20 12.71 13.03
C ASN A 211 10.58 11.35 12.41
N LEU A 212 10.30 11.09 11.14
CA LEU A 212 10.66 9.83 10.49
C LEU A 212 12.16 9.50 10.60
N PRO A 213 13.10 10.45 10.45
CA PRO A 213 14.54 10.15 10.56
C PRO A 213 15.00 9.72 11.96
N ARG A 214 14.16 9.87 12.98
CA ARG A 214 14.48 9.44 14.35
C ARG A 214 14.44 7.92 14.52
N ALA A 215 13.78 7.20 13.61
CA ALA A 215 13.72 5.75 13.69
C ALA A 215 15.07 5.10 13.35
N TRP A 216 15.32 3.94 13.95
CA TRP A 216 16.50 3.13 13.67
C TRP A 216 16.39 2.40 12.34
N PHE A 217 15.17 2.07 11.92
CA PHE A 217 14.88 1.44 10.64
C PHE A 217 13.42 1.65 10.22
N ASN A 218 13.10 1.31 8.97
CA ASN A 218 11.74 1.28 8.44
C ASN A 218 11.30 -0.17 8.16
N LEU A 219 10.03 -0.49 8.44
CA LEU A 219 9.40 -1.75 8.03
C LEU A 219 8.36 -1.46 6.95
N VAL A 220 8.51 -2.12 5.80
CA VAL A 220 7.60 -2.02 4.65
C VAL A 220 6.92 -3.38 4.43
N PRO A 221 5.72 -3.61 5.00
CA PRO A 221 5.09 -4.92 5.01
C PRO A 221 4.45 -5.32 3.67
N TYR A 222 4.21 -4.36 2.77
CA TYR A 222 3.60 -4.61 1.45
C TYR A 222 4.52 -4.15 0.33
N ARG A 223 4.69 -4.99 -0.68
CA ARG A 223 5.50 -4.74 -1.86
C ARG A 223 5.04 -3.51 -2.64
N GLU A 224 3.74 -3.28 -2.69
CA GLU A 224 3.09 -2.32 -3.57
C GLU A 224 3.05 -0.88 -3.03
N LEU A 225 3.26 -0.68 -1.73
CA LEU A 225 3.07 0.62 -1.08
C LEU A 225 4.09 0.85 0.04
N GLY A 226 4.85 1.95 -0.05
CA GLY A 226 5.81 2.40 0.96
C GLY A 226 7.27 2.25 0.58
N ARG A 227 7.58 1.50 -0.49
CA ARG A 227 8.95 1.22 -0.91
C ARG A 227 9.67 2.46 -1.40
N MET A 228 9.04 3.28 -2.24
CA MET A 228 9.64 4.56 -2.69
C MET A 228 9.99 5.46 -1.50
N THR A 229 9.13 5.49 -0.48
CA THR A 229 9.36 6.28 0.74
C THR A 229 10.53 5.72 1.55
N ALA A 230 10.63 4.39 1.70
CA ALA A 230 11.72 3.77 2.44
C ALA A 230 13.08 3.94 1.73
N GLU A 231 13.10 3.84 0.39
CA GLU A 231 14.29 4.10 -0.44
C GLU A 231 14.75 5.56 -0.32
N TYR A 232 13.81 6.52 -0.35
CA TYR A 232 14.10 7.94 -0.08
C TYR A 232 14.72 8.15 1.31
N LEU A 233 14.10 7.60 2.37
CA LEU A 233 14.62 7.74 3.73
C LEU A 233 16.00 7.08 3.91
N GLN A 234 16.26 5.98 3.20
CA GLN A 234 17.57 5.35 3.17
C GLN A 234 18.61 6.25 2.47
N ALA A 235 18.26 6.84 1.33
CA ALA A 235 19.15 7.72 0.57
C ALA A 235 19.48 9.02 1.34
N GLU A 236 18.47 9.64 1.95
CA GLU A 236 18.61 10.94 2.62
C GLU A 236 19.19 10.84 4.04
N PHE A 237 18.83 9.80 4.80
CA PHE A 237 19.15 9.70 6.23
C PHE A 237 19.97 8.46 6.60
N GLY A 238 20.23 7.58 5.63
CA GLY A 238 20.87 6.30 5.90
C GLY A 238 19.99 5.35 6.72
N THR A 239 18.68 5.60 6.83
CA THR A 239 17.76 4.75 7.60
C THR A 239 17.50 3.46 6.84
N PRO A 240 17.99 2.29 7.30
CA PRO A 240 17.79 1.03 6.61
C PRO A 240 16.31 0.61 6.67
N PHE A 241 15.91 -0.31 5.79
CA PHE A 241 14.56 -0.85 5.81
C PHE A 241 14.49 -2.37 5.62
N VAL A 242 13.38 -2.94 6.07
CA VAL A 242 12.99 -4.34 5.88
C VAL A 242 11.75 -4.38 4.99
N ASP A 243 11.86 -4.99 3.81
CA ASP A 243 10.79 -5.17 2.83
C ASP A 243 10.33 -6.63 2.72
N ILE A 244 10.56 -7.41 3.79
CA ILE A 244 10.12 -8.80 3.91
C ILE A 244 8.77 -8.80 4.61
N ALA A 245 7.70 -9.08 3.86
CA ALA A 245 6.36 -9.21 4.41
C ALA A 245 6.31 -10.37 5.44
N PRO A 246 5.97 -10.11 6.72
CA PRO A 246 5.87 -11.15 7.75
C PRO A 246 4.55 -11.93 7.60
N MET A 247 4.40 -12.66 6.49
CA MET A 247 3.23 -13.45 6.15
C MET A 247 3.61 -14.92 6.00
N GLY A 248 3.10 -15.77 6.89
CA GLY A 248 3.53 -17.16 7.03
C GLY A 248 4.63 -17.33 8.07
N VAL A 249 4.84 -18.55 8.56
CA VAL A 249 5.76 -18.81 9.68
C VAL A 249 7.20 -18.49 9.29
N VAL A 250 7.61 -18.96 8.11
CA VAL A 250 9.01 -18.85 7.68
C VAL A 250 9.37 -17.42 7.27
N GLU A 251 8.47 -16.70 6.60
CA GLU A 251 8.74 -15.30 6.22
C GLU A 251 8.70 -14.36 7.42
N THR A 252 7.84 -14.63 8.41
CA THR A 252 7.84 -13.89 9.69
C THR A 252 9.18 -14.05 10.40
N ALA A 253 9.69 -15.28 10.54
CA ALA A 253 11.01 -15.52 11.12
C ALA A 253 12.13 -14.82 10.32
N ARG A 254 12.06 -14.81 8.99
CA ARG A 254 13.03 -14.12 8.12
C ARG A 254 13.01 -12.60 8.33
N CYS A 255 11.82 -12.02 8.44
CA CYS A 255 11.62 -10.61 8.74
C CYS A 255 12.27 -10.24 10.09
N ILE A 256 11.97 -11.00 11.14
CA ILE A 256 12.55 -10.78 12.49
C ILE A 256 14.07 -10.89 12.48
N ARG A 257 14.65 -11.90 11.80
CA ARG A 257 16.11 -12.03 11.69
C ARG A 257 16.74 -10.87 10.92
N LYS A 258 16.07 -10.33 9.89
CA LYS A 258 16.54 -9.14 9.17
C LYS A 258 16.49 -7.90 10.05
N ILE A 259 15.46 -7.74 10.88
CA ILE A 259 15.37 -6.69 11.90
C ILE A 259 16.53 -6.82 12.89
N GLN A 260 16.77 -8.02 13.44
CA GLN A 260 17.89 -8.30 14.35
C GLN A 260 19.23 -7.88 13.75
N ALA A 261 19.51 -8.26 12.50
CA ALA A 261 20.74 -7.88 11.82
C ALA A 261 20.92 -6.36 11.74
N ILE A 262 19.87 -5.63 11.32
CA ILE A 262 19.89 -4.17 11.19
C ILE A 262 20.10 -3.47 12.55
N LEU A 263 19.48 -3.97 13.62
CA LEU A 263 19.63 -3.40 14.95
C LEU A 263 21.03 -3.66 15.53
N ASN A 264 21.58 -4.85 15.27
CA ASN A 264 22.92 -5.24 15.73
C ASN A 264 24.04 -4.49 15.00
N GLU A 265 23.88 -4.22 13.71
CA GLU A 265 24.76 -3.32 12.95
C GLU A 265 24.80 -1.90 13.54
N GLN A 266 23.77 -1.52 14.30
CA GLN A 266 23.64 -0.23 14.96
C GLN A 266 23.94 -0.27 16.47
N GLY A 267 24.37 -1.43 17.00
CA GLY A 267 24.83 -1.58 18.39
C GLY A 267 23.78 -2.01 19.42
N ALA A 268 22.60 -2.49 19.01
CA ALA A 268 21.56 -2.94 19.96
C ALA A 268 21.89 -4.30 20.65
N HIS A 269 22.68 -5.16 20.00
CA HIS A 269 23.06 -6.49 20.50
C HIS A 269 21.89 -7.40 20.92
N GLU A 270 20.82 -7.41 20.12
CA GLU A 270 19.61 -8.22 20.30
C GLU A 270 19.79 -9.64 19.74
N ASP A 271 19.14 -10.62 20.38
CA ASP A 271 18.99 -11.99 19.86
C ASP A 271 17.53 -12.45 19.96
N TYR A 272 16.86 -12.52 18.81
CA TYR A 272 15.45 -12.87 18.72
C TYR A 272 15.21 -14.35 18.36
N GLU A 273 16.25 -15.20 18.30
CA GLU A 273 16.06 -16.59 17.90
C GLU A 273 15.20 -17.38 18.91
N SER A 274 15.37 -17.12 20.21
CA SER A 274 14.51 -17.69 21.26
C SER A 274 13.06 -17.24 21.12
N PHE A 275 12.83 -15.95 20.84
CA PHE A 275 11.50 -15.41 20.58
C PHE A 275 10.85 -16.06 19.35
N ILE A 276 11.58 -16.22 18.25
CA ILE A 276 11.09 -16.89 17.04
C ILE A 276 10.68 -18.33 17.36
N GLN A 277 11.51 -19.07 18.10
CA GLN A 277 11.23 -20.44 18.50
C GLN A 277 9.95 -20.52 19.34
N ASP A 278 9.82 -19.67 20.36
CA ASP A 278 8.67 -19.67 21.26
C ASP A 278 7.37 -19.28 20.53
N GLN A 279 7.40 -18.24 19.70
CA GLN A 279 6.24 -17.85 18.89
C GLN A 279 5.84 -18.96 17.91
N THR A 280 6.81 -19.64 17.30
CA THR A 280 6.55 -20.70 16.34
C THR A 280 5.96 -21.96 16.99
N LEU A 281 6.39 -22.30 18.21
CA LEU A 281 5.96 -23.51 18.90
C LEU A 281 4.67 -23.32 19.71
N TYR A 282 4.48 -22.15 20.32
CA TYR A 282 3.45 -21.96 21.35
C TYR A 282 2.38 -20.92 20.99
N VAL A 283 2.62 -20.04 20.02
CA VAL A 283 1.66 -19.00 19.61
C VAL A 283 1.05 -19.31 18.25
N SER A 284 1.91 -19.59 17.26
CA SER A 284 1.46 -19.98 15.93
C SER A 284 1.03 -21.44 15.90
N GLN A 285 -0.24 -21.69 15.59
CA GLN A 285 -0.72 -23.04 15.36
C GLN A 285 -0.31 -23.59 13.99
N ALA A 286 0.30 -22.79 13.10
CA ALA A 286 0.63 -23.19 11.73
C ALA A 286 1.74 -24.25 11.68
N ALA A 287 2.76 -24.15 12.55
CA ALA A 287 3.83 -25.14 12.63
C ALA A 287 3.32 -26.50 13.17
N TRP A 288 2.39 -26.47 14.13
CA TRP A 288 1.70 -27.68 14.57
C TRP A 288 0.79 -28.24 13.48
N PHE A 289 0.03 -27.38 12.80
CA PHE A 289 -0.89 -27.76 11.73
C PHE A 289 -0.15 -28.47 10.59
N SER A 290 1.02 -27.98 10.16
CA SER A 290 1.82 -28.63 9.11
C SER A 290 2.28 -30.06 9.43
N ARG A 291 2.27 -30.43 10.72
CA ARG A 291 2.60 -31.77 11.22
C ARG A 291 1.37 -32.61 11.57
N SER A 292 0.18 -32.02 11.51
CA SER A 292 -1.09 -32.70 11.82
C SER A 292 -1.54 -33.63 10.70
N ILE A 293 -2.43 -34.58 11.04
CA ILE A 293 -3.07 -35.46 10.06
C ILE A 293 -3.89 -34.68 9.03
N ASP A 294 -4.46 -33.54 9.42
CA ASP A 294 -5.27 -32.70 8.55
C ASP A 294 -4.41 -32.12 7.41
N CYS A 295 -3.23 -31.58 7.73
CA CYS A 295 -2.33 -31.08 6.70
C CYS A 295 -1.73 -32.22 5.86
N GLN A 296 -1.48 -33.39 6.46
CA GLN A 296 -0.99 -34.55 5.70
C GLN A 296 -1.98 -34.95 4.58
N ASN A 297 -3.29 -34.84 4.81
CA ASN A 297 -4.32 -35.08 3.80
C ASN A 297 -4.33 -34.06 2.64
N LEU A 298 -3.68 -32.90 2.81
CA LEU A 298 -3.56 -31.86 1.78
C LEU A 298 -2.35 -32.08 0.86
N THR A 299 -1.41 -32.95 1.25
CA THR A 299 -0.15 -33.17 0.53
C THR A 299 -0.39 -33.51 -0.94
N GLY A 300 0.22 -32.74 -1.85
CA GLY A 300 0.11 -32.95 -3.30
C GLY A 300 -1.22 -32.54 -3.93
N LYS A 301 -2.22 -32.07 -3.16
CA LYS A 301 -3.42 -31.45 -3.73
C LYS A 301 -3.01 -30.23 -4.56
N LYS A 302 -3.74 -29.99 -5.65
CA LYS A 302 -3.47 -28.90 -6.58
C LYS A 302 -4.12 -27.61 -6.11
N ALA A 303 -3.39 -26.51 -6.12
CA ALA A 303 -3.91 -25.18 -5.86
C ALA A 303 -3.50 -24.18 -6.96
N VAL A 304 -4.36 -23.21 -7.22
CA VAL A 304 -4.04 -22.01 -8.00
C VAL A 304 -4.04 -20.81 -7.06
N VAL A 305 -3.02 -19.95 -7.20
CA VAL A 305 -2.89 -18.69 -6.45
C VAL A 305 -2.87 -17.52 -7.44
N PHE A 306 -3.69 -16.50 -7.21
CA PHE A 306 -3.71 -15.31 -8.04
C PHE A 306 -4.05 -14.05 -7.22
N GLY A 307 -3.28 -12.98 -7.33
CA GLY A 307 -3.53 -11.77 -6.54
C GLY A 307 -2.57 -10.62 -6.82
N ASP A 308 -2.39 -9.72 -5.85
CA ASP A 308 -1.28 -8.78 -5.87
C ASP A 308 0.06 -9.49 -5.57
N ASN A 309 1.15 -8.75 -5.70
CA ASN A 309 2.49 -9.30 -5.51
C ASN A 309 2.71 -9.82 -4.09
N THR A 310 2.35 -9.03 -3.07
CA THR A 310 2.57 -9.39 -1.66
C THR A 310 1.85 -10.68 -1.28
N HIS A 311 0.52 -10.71 -1.45
CA HIS A 311 -0.28 -11.82 -0.92
C HIS A 311 -0.14 -13.08 -1.77
N ALA A 312 -0.09 -12.95 -3.11
CA ALA A 312 0.04 -14.14 -3.95
C ALA A 312 1.42 -14.80 -3.79
N ALA A 313 2.50 -14.02 -3.62
CA ALA A 313 3.82 -14.58 -3.36
C ALA A 313 3.90 -15.23 -1.98
N ALA A 314 3.37 -14.57 -0.94
CA ALA A 314 3.33 -15.12 0.41
C ALA A 314 2.51 -16.42 0.48
N LEU A 315 1.29 -16.43 -0.06
CA LEU A 315 0.43 -17.62 -0.09
C LEU A 315 1.05 -18.76 -0.88
N THR A 316 1.67 -18.48 -2.04
CA THR A 316 2.37 -19.52 -2.82
C THR A 316 3.47 -20.19 -1.99
N LYS A 317 4.30 -19.40 -1.30
CA LYS A 317 5.35 -19.91 -0.41
C LYS A 317 4.76 -20.72 0.75
N ILE A 318 3.69 -20.25 1.40
CA ILE A 318 3.03 -20.97 2.51
C ILE A 318 2.48 -22.33 2.03
N LEU A 319 1.73 -22.34 0.94
CA LEU A 319 1.11 -23.57 0.42
C LEU A 319 2.17 -24.61 0.04
N ALA A 320 3.21 -24.20 -0.70
CA ALA A 320 4.24 -25.10 -1.16
C ALA A 320 5.19 -25.55 -0.05
N ARG A 321 5.77 -24.59 0.68
CA ARG A 321 6.87 -24.86 1.64
C ARG A 321 6.37 -25.26 3.02
N GLU A 322 5.23 -24.74 3.47
CA GLU A 322 4.72 -24.96 4.83
C GLU A 322 3.61 -26.02 4.90
N MET A 323 2.86 -26.25 3.81
CA MET A 323 1.73 -27.19 3.79
C MET A 323 1.88 -28.39 2.84
N GLY A 324 2.91 -28.42 2.00
CA GLY A 324 3.12 -29.51 1.03
C GLY A 324 2.07 -29.59 -0.08
N ILE A 325 1.36 -28.50 -0.34
CA ILE A 325 0.38 -28.37 -1.43
C ILE A 325 1.13 -28.10 -2.73
N ARG A 326 0.68 -28.71 -3.83
CA ARG A 326 1.25 -28.47 -5.16
C ARG A 326 0.59 -27.25 -5.78
N VAL A 327 1.31 -26.12 -5.81
CA VAL A 327 0.83 -24.91 -6.50
C VAL A 327 1.07 -25.07 -8.00
N VAL A 328 0.01 -25.37 -8.74
CA VAL A 328 0.10 -25.61 -10.20
C VAL A 328 0.16 -24.33 -11.02
N LEU A 329 -0.27 -23.20 -10.43
CA LEU A 329 -0.17 -21.88 -11.03
C LEU A 329 -0.09 -20.84 -9.91
N ALA A 330 0.91 -19.97 -9.95
CA ALA A 330 0.93 -18.73 -9.19
C ALA A 330 0.89 -17.54 -10.15
N GLY A 331 0.11 -16.51 -9.85
CA GLY A 331 0.00 -15.37 -10.74
C GLY A 331 -0.25 -14.05 -10.05
N THR A 332 0.05 -12.98 -10.78
CA THR A 332 -0.15 -11.61 -10.32
C THR A 332 -0.69 -10.71 -11.43
N TYR A 333 -1.49 -9.74 -11.03
CA TYR A 333 -1.92 -8.63 -11.90
C TYR A 333 -0.96 -7.42 -11.87
N CYS A 334 0.06 -7.42 -11.00
CA CYS A 334 1.08 -6.37 -10.92
C CYS A 334 2.13 -6.51 -12.01
N LYS A 335 1.71 -6.36 -13.28
CA LYS A 335 2.56 -6.54 -14.47
C LYS A 335 3.81 -5.66 -14.47
N TYR A 336 3.74 -4.48 -13.85
CA TYR A 336 4.84 -3.53 -13.74
C TYR A 336 5.99 -4.03 -12.85
N ASP A 337 5.74 -5.03 -12.00
CA ASP A 337 6.67 -5.58 -11.01
C ASP A 337 6.70 -7.12 -11.12
N ALA A 338 6.58 -7.63 -12.35
CA ALA A 338 6.47 -9.06 -12.63
C ALA A 338 7.78 -9.82 -12.40
N GLU A 339 8.93 -9.18 -12.58
CA GLU A 339 10.25 -9.81 -12.36
C GLU A 339 10.45 -10.17 -10.89
N TRP A 340 10.14 -9.24 -9.98
CA TRP A 340 10.13 -9.51 -8.55
C TRP A 340 9.21 -10.68 -8.20
N PHE A 341 7.99 -10.70 -8.74
CA PHE A 341 7.06 -11.79 -8.47
C PHE A 341 7.62 -13.15 -8.91
N ARG A 342 8.20 -13.21 -10.12
CA ARG A 342 8.84 -14.43 -10.63
C ARG A 342 9.95 -14.91 -9.71
N GLU A 343 10.83 -14.01 -9.28
CA GLU A 343 11.91 -14.34 -8.34
C GLU A 343 11.36 -14.95 -7.04
N GLN A 344 10.26 -14.41 -6.50
CA GLN A 344 9.70 -14.88 -5.24
C GLN A 344 9.03 -16.25 -5.30
N VAL A 345 8.50 -16.68 -6.46
CA VAL A 345 7.63 -17.86 -6.56
C VAL A 345 8.18 -18.99 -7.42
N SER A 346 9.23 -18.78 -8.21
CA SER A 346 9.70 -19.77 -9.21
C SER A 346 10.07 -21.14 -8.64
N GLU A 347 10.56 -21.19 -7.39
CA GLU A 347 10.89 -22.45 -6.71
C GLU A 347 9.67 -23.14 -6.06
N TYR A 348 8.51 -22.49 -6.08
CA TYR A 348 7.33 -22.84 -5.28
C TYR A 348 6.08 -23.16 -6.12
N CYS A 349 6.13 -23.03 -7.45
CA CYS A 349 5.01 -23.33 -8.33
C CYS A 349 5.45 -23.91 -9.69
N ASP A 350 4.56 -24.65 -10.35
CA ASP A 350 4.84 -25.28 -11.65
C ASP A 350 4.83 -24.26 -12.82
N ASP A 351 3.97 -23.24 -12.76
CA ASP A 351 3.79 -22.25 -13.82
C ASP A 351 3.45 -20.86 -13.23
N ILE A 352 3.82 -19.80 -13.95
CA ILE A 352 3.65 -18.41 -13.53
C ILE A 352 2.84 -17.61 -14.54
N LEU A 353 1.68 -17.11 -14.11
CA LEU A 353 0.80 -16.27 -14.92
C LEU A 353 0.86 -14.80 -14.55
N ILE A 354 1.36 -13.97 -15.47
CA ILE A 354 1.35 -12.51 -15.35
C ILE A 354 0.27 -11.95 -16.27
N SER A 355 -0.88 -11.56 -15.71
CA SER A 355 -2.03 -11.10 -16.50
C SER A 355 -2.93 -10.17 -15.70
N ASP A 356 -3.57 -9.22 -16.38
CA ASP A 356 -4.67 -8.41 -15.85
C ASP A 356 -6.02 -8.79 -16.49
N ASP A 357 -6.04 -9.85 -17.29
CA ASP A 357 -7.21 -10.34 -18.01
C ASP A 357 -7.88 -11.50 -17.24
N ASN A 358 -9.04 -11.21 -16.66
CA ASN A 358 -9.83 -12.18 -15.92
C ASN A 358 -10.29 -13.38 -16.75
N GLY A 359 -10.48 -13.23 -18.07
CA GLY A 359 -10.87 -14.32 -18.96
C GLY A 359 -9.75 -15.35 -19.06
N ALA A 360 -8.54 -14.87 -19.37
CA ALA A 360 -7.35 -15.73 -19.45
C ALA A 360 -7.06 -16.46 -18.12
N ILE A 361 -7.27 -15.79 -16.99
CA ILE A 361 -7.10 -16.38 -15.66
C ILE A 361 -8.18 -17.45 -15.40
N GLY A 362 -9.43 -17.14 -15.72
CA GLY A 362 -10.55 -18.09 -15.60
C GLY A 362 -10.37 -19.34 -16.46
N ASP A 363 -9.89 -19.19 -17.69
CA ASP A 363 -9.60 -20.30 -18.60
C ASP A 363 -8.43 -21.15 -18.09
N ALA A 364 -7.39 -20.52 -17.53
CA ALA A 364 -6.28 -21.23 -16.91
C ALA A 364 -6.75 -22.07 -15.72
N ILE A 365 -7.62 -21.51 -14.86
CA ILE A 365 -8.22 -22.23 -13.72
C ILE A 365 -9.04 -23.43 -14.22
N ALA A 366 -9.93 -23.22 -15.21
CA ALA A 366 -10.76 -24.28 -15.77
C ALA A 366 -9.94 -25.41 -16.39
N ARG A 367 -8.83 -25.08 -17.07
CA ARG A 367 -7.92 -26.06 -17.67
C ARG A 367 -7.14 -26.87 -16.62
N LEU A 368 -6.74 -26.25 -15.52
CA LEU A 368 -5.87 -26.86 -14.51
C LEU A 368 -6.63 -27.70 -13.46
N GLU A 369 -7.94 -27.46 -13.32
CA GLU A 369 -8.85 -28.15 -12.38
C GLU A 369 -8.24 -28.30 -10.96
N PRO A 370 -7.90 -27.18 -10.29
CA PRO A 370 -7.31 -27.24 -8.95
C PRO A 370 -8.35 -27.69 -7.92
N SER A 371 -7.88 -28.27 -6.82
CA SER A 371 -8.74 -28.64 -5.68
C SER A 371 -9.17 -27.41 -4.86
N ALA A 372 -8.40 -26.32 -4.91
CA ALA A 372 -8.70 -25.06 -4.25
C ALA A 372 -8.13 -23.88 -5.04
N ILE A 373 -8.82 -22.74 -4.96
CA ILE A 373 -8.41 -21.49 -5.59
C ILE A 373 -8.21 -20.44 -4.50
N PHE A 374 -7.06 -19.80 -4.51
CA PHE A 374 -6.73 -18.66 -3.65
C PHE A 374 -6.59 -17.43 -4.54
N GLY A 375 -7.57 -16.53 -4.51
CA GLY A 375 -7.45 -15.29 -5.26
C GLY A 375 -8.50 -14.26 -4.93
N THR A 376 -8.73 -13.34 -5.86
CA THR A 376 -9.63 -12.21 -5.64
C THR A 376 -11.10 -12.64 -5.65
N GLN A 377 -12.02 -11.67 -5.48
CA GLN A 377 -13.45 -11.95 -5.66
C GLN A 377 -13.77 -12.52 -7.05
N MET A 378 -13.01 -12.15 -8.08
CA MET A 378 -13.22 -12.68 -9.43
C MET A 378 -12.91 -14.18 -9.49
N GLU A 379 -11.79 -14.62 -8.94
CA GLU A 379 -11.41 -16.03 -8.87
C GLU A 379 -12.41 -16.84 -8.02
N ARG A 380 -12.94 -16.24 -6.95
CA ARG A 380 -14.05 -16.83 -6.18
C ARG A 380 -15.29 -17.07 -7.03
N HIS A 381 -15.64 -16.14 -7.93
CA HIS A 381 -16.77 -16.33 -8.85
C HIS A 381 -16.49 -17.42 -9.89
N VAL A 382 -15.27 -17.51 -10.40
CA VAL A 382 -14.85 -18.62 -11.27
C VAL A 382 -15.02 -19.96 -10.55
N GLY A 383 -14.52 -20.07 -9.31
CA GLY A 383 -14.65 -21.28 -8.49
C GLY A 383 -16.07 -21.66 -8.07
N LYS A 384 -17.04 -20.74 -8.16
CA LYS A 384 -18.47 -21.06 -7.97
C LYS A 384 -19.15 -21.54 -9.24
N ARG A 385 -18.60 -21.19 -10.40
CA ARG A 385 -19.15 -21.49 -11.72
C ARG A 385 -18.70 -22.88 -12.20
N LEU A 386 -17.44 -23.20 -11.95
CA LEU A 386 -16.88 -24.55 -12.09
C LEU A 386 -17.36 -25.43 -10.93
#